data_AF-A0A7S0FRN4-F1
#
_entry.id   AF-A0A7S0FRN4-F1
#
_cell.length_a   1.000
_cell.length_b   1.000
_cell.length_c   1.000
_cell.angle_alpha   90.00
_cell.angle_beta   90.00
_cell.angle_gamma   90.00
#
_symmetry.space_group_name_H-M   'P 1'
#
loop_
_entity.id
_entity.type
_entity.pdbx_description
1 polymer ?
#
loop_
_entity_poly.entity_id
_entity_poly.type
_entity_poly.pdbx_seq_one_letter_code
_entity_poly.pdbx_strand_id
1 'polypeptide(L)'
;PTPKAGAKRRWETIVPNQDNSWRSIAITIMEVYTSRTHGSYIEETEMKVLWQYRDADPEFGYLQSRELEDHLANVLRSFSVDILHGGMEEGGYVEVRPRGVNKGVVGMH
;
A
#
# COMPACT_ATOMS: atom_id res chain seq x y z
N PRO A 1 26.23 8.91 -36.19
CA PRO A 1 26.40 9.58 -34.87
C PRO A 1 25.08 10.20 -34.39
N THR A 2 24.43 9.46 -33.48
CA THR A 2 23.35 9.82 -32.53
C THR A 2 22.06 10.51 -33.01
N PRO A 3 20.90 9.83 -32.94
CA PRO A 3 19.60 10.50 -32.87
C PRO A 3 19.34 11.01 -31.43
N LYS A 4 18.90 12.27 -31.30
CA LYS A 4 18.44 12.83 -30.02
C LYS A 4 17.06 12.26 -29.70
N ALA A 5 17.02 11.37 -28.71
CA ALA A 5 15.79 10.80 -28.18
C ALA A 5 14.88 11.90 -27.60
N GLY A 6 13.64 11.94 -28.08
CA GLY A 6 12.60 12.85 -27.60
C GLY A 6 12.32 12.62 -26.12
N ALA A 7 12.28 13.72 -25.38
CA ALA A 7 11.96 13.77 -23.96
C ALA A 7 10.63 13.05 -23.69
N LYS A 8 10.67 12.02 -22.83
CA LYS A 8 9.45 11.41 -22.30
C LYS A 8 8.76 12.46 -21.43
N ARG A 9 7.54 12.84 -21.84
CA ARG A 9 6.62 13.63 -21.03
C ARG A 9 6.37 12.85 -19.73
N ARG A 10 6.96 13.33 -18.65
CA ARG A 10 6.67 12.87 -17.29
C ARG A 10 5.28 13.39 -16.97
N TRP A 11 4.30 12.50 -16.89
CA TRP A 11 2.99 12.83 -16.38
C TRP A 11 3.19 13.14 -14.89
N GLU A 12 3.36 14.42 -14.59
CA GLU A 12 3.43 14.93 -13.22
C GLU A 12 1.99 14.97 -12.73
N THR A 13 1.55 13.90 -12.06
CA THR A 13 0.24 13.87 -11.40
C THR A 13 0.22 15.00 -10.39
N ILE A 14 -0.57 16.03 -10.69
CA ILE A 14 -0.85 17.19 -9.85
C ILE A 14 -1.75 16.71 -8.71
N VAL A 15 -1.19 15.99 -7.74
CA VAL A 15 -1.81 15.83 -6.43
C VAL A 15 -1.08 16.81 -5.51
N PRO A 16 -1.71 17.93 -5.12
CA PRO A 16 -1.05 18.96 -4.34
C PRO A 16 -0.67 18.39 -2.97
N ASN A 17 0.62 18.14 -2.78
CA ASN A 17 1.30 18.11 -1.48
C ASN A 17 0.56 17.37 -0.35
N GLN A 18 -0.13 16.26 -0.64
CA GLN A 18 -0.35 15.26 0.40
C GLN A 18 1.03 14.72 0.74
N ASP A 19 1.35 14.67 2.03
CA ASP A 19 2.62 14.21 2.55
C ASP A 19 2.86 12.75 2.11
N ASN A 20 3.36 12.55 0.88
CA ASN A 20 3.50 11.25 0.22
C ASN A 20 4.60 10.41 0.88
N SER A 21 5.23 10.91 1.95
CA SER A 21 6.21 10.16 2.73
C SER A 21 5.58 8.93 3.37
N TRP A 22 4.28 8.94 3.70
CA TRP A 22 3.57 7.74 4.21
C TRP A 22 3.69 6.56 3.25
N ARG A 23 3.70 6.80 1.93
CA ARG A 23 3.86 5.73 0.92
C ARG A 23 5.23 5.12 0.99
N SER A 24 6.26 5.96 0.94
CA SER A 24 7.66 5.49 0.98
C SER A 24 7.92 4.70 2.27
N ILE A 25 7.36 5.15 3.39
CA ILE A 25 7.43 4.44 4.67
C ILE A 25 6.68 3.11 4.59
N ALA A 26 5.44 3.10 4.09
CA ALA A 26 4.64 1.88 3.93
C ALA A 26 5.34 0.83 3.05
N ILE A 27 5.88 1.25 1.90
CA ILE A 27 6.63 0.39 0.97
C ILE A 27 7.85 -0.19 1.67
N THR A 28 8.65 0.65 2.33
CA THR A 28 9.86 0.20 3.05
C THR A 28 9.51 -0.87 4.08
N ILE A 29 8.42 -0.70 4.82
CA ILE A 29 7.95 -1.70 5.77
C ILE A 29 7.49 -2.96 5.03
N MET A 30 6.60 -2.84 4.04
CA MET A 30 6.07 -3.98 3.28
C MET A 30 7.15 -4.78 2.53
N GLU A 31 8.25 -4.16 2.08
CA GLU A 31 9.38 -4.84 1.46
C GLU A 31 10.04 -5.83 2.42
N VAL A 32 10.16 -5.47 3.70
CA VAL A 32 10.69 -6.38 4.73
C VAL A 32 9.81 -7.64 4.83
N TYR A 33 8.49 -7.47 4.86
CA TYR A 33 7.55 -8.59 4.95
C TYR A 33 7.51 -9.41 3.66
N THR A 34 7.67 -8.76 2.52
CA THR A 34 7.76 -9.42 1.21
C THR A 34 9.00 -10.31 1.11
N SER A 35 10.16 -9.83 1.59
CA SER A 35 11.41 -10.59 1.55
C SER A 35 11.39 -11.86 2.38
N ARG A 36 10.55 -11.92 3.43
CA ARG A 36 10.45 -13.04 4.37
C ARG A 36 9.21 -13.92 4.16
N THR A 37 8.26 -13.51 3.32
CA THR A 37 7.03 -14.25 3.02
C THR A 37 7.00 -14.64 1.54
N HIS A 38 7.40 -15.86 1.24
CA HIS A 38 7.33 -16.39 -0.13
C HIS A 38 5.89 -16.40 -0.65
N GLY A 39 5.69 -15.99 -1.90
CA GLY A 39 4.36 -15.86 -2.50
C GLY A 39 3.67 -14.53 -2.21
N SER A 40 4.22 -13.69 -1.33
CA SER A 40 3.71 -12.33 -1.14
C SER A 40 4.35 -11.33 -2.11
N TYR A 41 3.66 -10.22 -2.35
CA TYR A 41 4.13 -9.14 -3.22
C TYR A 41 3.47 -7.81 -2.89
N ILE A 42 4.04 -6.72 -3.38
CA ILE A 42 3.53 -5.36 -3.18
C ILE A 42 2.90 -4.88 -4.49
N GLU A 43 1.70 -4.29 -4.39
CA GLU A 43 1.07 -3.54 -5.46
C GLU A 43 0.96 -2.07 -5.08
N GLU A 44 1.44 -1.21 -5.96
CA GLU A 44 1.36 0.24 -5.81
C GLU A 44 0.38 0.81 -6.84
N THR A 45 -0.46 1.73 -6.39
CA THR A 45 -1.32 2.53 -7.27
C THR A 45 -1.14 4.00 -6.92
N GLU A 46 -1.81 4.91 -7.63
CA GLU A 46 -1.82 6.33 -7.25
C GLU A 46 -2.57 6.61 -5.93
N MET A 47 -3.40 5.70 -5.44
CA MET A 47 -4.25 5.93 -4.24
C MET A 47 -3.96 5.02 -3.04
N LYS A 48 -3.19 3.94 -3.22
CA LYS A 48 -2.90 2.97 -2.16
C LYS A 48 -1.57 2.24 -2.36
N VAL A 49 -1.10 1.62 -1.30
CA VAL A 49 -0.03 0.61 -1.28
C VAL A 49 -0.64 -0.66 -0.67
N LEU A 50 -0.54 -1.79 -1.36
CA LEU A 50 -1.15 -3.05 -0.98
C LEU A 50 -0.06 -4.11 -0.85
N TRP A 51 -0.05 -4.85 0.26
CA TRP A 51 0.72 -6.08 0.40
C TRP A 51 -0.23 -7.26 0.25
N GLN A 52 -0.01 -8.09 -0.77
CA GLN A 52 -0.80 -9.27 -1.06
C GLN A 52 -0.08 -10.51 -0.54
N TYR A 53 -0.82 -11.41 0.11
CA TYR A 53 -0.28 -12.69 0.61
C TYR A 53 -1.15 -13.90 0.25
N ARG A 54 -2.12 -13.74 -0.65
CA ARG A 54 -3.01 -14.83 -1.08
C ARG A 54 -2.28 -16.09 -1.58
N ASP A 55 -1.14 -15.90 -2.23
CA ASP A 55 -0.34 -16.99 -2.81
C ASP A 55 0.76 -17.47 -1.85
N ALA A 56 0.83 -16.89 -0.64
CA ALA A 56 1.69 -17.36 0.44
C ALA A 56 1.05 -18.55 1.18
N ASP A 57 1.83 -19.19 2.05
CA ASP A 57 1.27 -20.15 3.00
C ASP A 57 0.15 -19.49 3.83
N PRO A 58 -1.05 -20.09 3.96
CA PRO A 58 -2.19 -19.42 4.59
C PRO A 58 -1.98 -19.04 6.06
N GLU A 59 -1.34 -19.91 6.84
CA GLU A 59 -1.11 -19.68 8.26
C GLU A 59 0.00 -18.66 8.45
N PHE A 60 1.13 -18.84 7.75
CA PHE A 60 2.26 -17.93 7.81
C PHE A 60 1.89 -16.55 7.25
N GLY A 61 1.23 -16.48 6.09
CA GLY A 61 0.78 -15.24 5.47
C GLY A 61 -0.16 -14.44 6.37
N TYR A 62 -1.08 -15.11 7.07
CA TYR A 62 -1.96 -14.46 8.04
C TYR A 62 -1.21 -13.95 9.28
N LEU A 63 -0.26 -14.71 9.83
CA LEU A 63 0.56 -14.23 10.94
C LEU A 63 1.36 -12.99 10.54
N GLN A 64 1.94 -13.02 9.34
CA GLN A 64 2.72 -11.93 8.78
C GLN A 64 1.86 -10.70 8.47
N SER A 65 0.60 -10.89 8.06
CA SER A 65 -0.34 -9.79 7.81
C SER A 65 -0.72 -9.06 9.09
N ARG A 66 -0.95 -9.79 10.19
CA ARG A 66 -1.21 -9.20 11.52
C ARG A 66 -0.03 -8.39 12.02
N GLU A 67 1.17 -8.94 11.95
CA GLU A 67 2.37 -8.21 12.34
C GLU A 67 2.63 -6.97 11.46
N LEU A 68 2.32 -7.06 10.16
CA LEU A 68 2.46 -5.94 9.23
C LEU A 68 1.45 -4.83 9.54
N GLU A 69 0.19 -5.20 9.79
CA GLU A 69 -0.87 -4.29 10.19
C GLU A 69 -0.47 -3.48 11.43
N ASP A 70 -0.03 -4.18 12.49
CA ASP A 70 0.37 -3.54 13.75
C ASP A 70 1.60 -2.63 13.57
N HIS A 71 2.59 -3.05 12.78
CA HIS A 71 3.78 -2.25 12.50
C HIS A 71 3.43 -0.98 11.72
N LEU A 72 2.62 -1.10 10.66
CA LEU A 72 2.14 0.04 9.88
C LEU A 72 1.31 0.98 10.76
N ALA A 73 0.42 0.46 11.60
CA ALA A 73 -0.42 1.27 12.48
C ALA A 73 0.40 2.08 13.47
N ASN A 74 1.47 1.50 14.02
CA ASN A 74 2.33 2.19 14.97
C ASN A 74 3.19 3.28 14.30
N VAL A 75 3.77 2.99 13.13
CA VAL A 75 4.65 3.93 12.41
C VAL A 75 3.85 5.03 11.72
N LEU A 76 2.71 4.68 11.12
CA LEU A 76 1.90 5.60 10.34
C LEU A 76 0.86 6.35 11.18
N ARG A 77 0.84 6.19 12.51
CA ARG A 77 -0.12 6.85 13.42
C ARG A 77 -0.21 8.37 13.28
N SER A 78 0.89 9.01 12.86
CA SER A 78 0.98 10.46 12.70
C SER A 78 0.48 10.95 11.33
N PHE A 79 0.20 10.03 10.41
CA PHE A 79 -0.27 10.33 9.06
C PHE A 79 -1.78 10.14 8.97
N SER A 80 -2.42 10.92 8.09
CA SER A 80 -3.84 10.76 7.77
C SER A 80 -4.06 9.60 6.79
N VAL A 81 -3.80 8.37 7.22
CA VAL A 81 -3.98 7.14 6.44
C VAL A 81 -4.89 6.15 7.15
N ASP A 82 -5.58 5.32 6.38
CA ASP A 82 -6.29 4.13 6.84
C ASP A 82 -5.47 2.89 6.48
N ILE A 83 -5.48 1.91 7.38
CA ILE A 83 -4.89 0.60 7.18
C ILE A 83 -6.05 -0.41 7.18
N LEU A 84 -6.17 -1.18 6.10
CA LEU A 84 -7.18 -2.22 5.95
C LEU A 84 -6.48 -3.57 5.91
N HIS A 85 -7.11 -4.56 6.50
CA HIS A 85 -6.67 -5.95 6.47
C HIS A 85 -7.83 -6.80 5.97
N GLY A 86 -7.61 -7.53 4.89
CA GLY A 86 -8.52 -8.58 4.43
C GLY A 86 -7.91 -9.95 4.69
N GLY A 87 -8.62 -10.82 5.41
CA GLY A 87 -8.19 -12.19 5.68
C GLY A 87 -8.12 -13.05 4.42
N MET A 88 -7.73 -14.32 4.54
CA MET A 88 -7.61 -15.23 3.37
C MET A 88 -8.91 -15.36 2.58
N GLU A 89 -10.06 -15.42 3.25
CA GLU A 89 -11.38 -15.48 2.60
C GLU A 89 -11.74 -14.18 1.84
N GLU A 90 -11.12 -13.06 2.21
CA GLU A 90 -11.31 -11.74 1.61
C GLU A 90 -10.24 -11.41 0.57
N GLY A 91 -9.35 -12.36 0.27
CA GLY A 91 -8.30 -12.23 -0.72
C GLY A 91 -6.89 -12.04 -0.17
N GLY A 92 -6.69 -12.03 1.16
CA GLY A 92 -5.36 -12.06 1.78
C GLY A 92 -4.51 -10.83 1.48
N TYR A 93 -4.81 -9.71 2.14
CA TYR A 93 -4.10 -8.45 1.91
C TYR A 93 -3.99 -7.53 3.12
N VAL A 94 -3.00 -6.62 3.07
CA VAL A 94 -2.91 -5.43 3.92
C VAL A 94 -2.79 -4.20 3.02
N GLU A 95 -3.70 -3.24 3.15
CA GLU A 95 -3.76 -2.03 2.33
C GLU A 95 -3.51 -0.79 3.18
N VAL A 96 -2.70 0.14 2.69
CA VAL A 96 -2.55 1.49 3.23
C VAL A 96 -3.04 2.50 2.19
N ARG A 97 -3.92 3.40 2.61
CA ARG A 97 -4.47 4.45 1.73
C ARG A 97 -4.65 5.76 2.50
N PRO A 98 -4.67 6.93 1.84
CA PRO A 98 -5.02 8.18 2.49
C PRO A 98 -6.44 8.13 3.07
N ARG A 99 -6.59 8.66 4.28
CA ARG A 99 -7.89 8.80 4.95
C ARG A 99 -8.77 9.75 4.15
N GLY A 100 -9.99 9.32 3.83
CA GLY A 100 -10.93 10.07 3.00
C GLY A 100 -11.03 9.60 1.54
N VAL A 101 -10.21 8.63 1.11
CA VAL A 101 -10.43 7.90 -0.16
C VAL A 101 -11.47 6.81 0.08
N ASN A 102 -12.72 7.21 0.32
CA ASN A 102 -13.84 6.30 0.39
C ASN A 102 -14.92 6.78 -0.59
N LYS A 103 -15.16 6.01 -1.66
CA LYS A 103 -16.38 6.14 -2.49
C LYS A 103 -17.56 5.68 -1.64
N GLY A 104 -18.02 6.50 -0.71
CA GLY A 104 -19.04 6.04 0.23
C GLY A 104 -19.41 6.99 1.35
N VAL A 105 -19.48 8.30 1.09
CA VAL A 105 -20.39 9.16 1.86
C VAL A 105 -21.26 9.91 0.85
N VAL A 106 -22.14 9.17 0.20
CA VAL A 106 -23.43 9.74 -0.22
C VAL A 106 -24.31 9.69 1.03
N GLY A 107 -24.59 10.88 1.58
CA GLY A 107 -25.74 11.28 2.40
C GLY A 107 -26.25 10.34 3.51
N MET A 108 -26.50 10.90 4.69
CA MET A 108 -27.84 11.42 5.01
C MET A 108 -27.87 12.07 6.40
N HIS A 109 -28.29 13.34 6.39
CA HIS A 109 -28.89 14.18 7.44
C HIS A 109 -28.14 14.42 8.75
#